data_AF-A0A0B7C1A6-F1
#
_entry.id   AF-A0A0B7C1A6-F1
#
_cell.length_a   1.000
_cell.length_b   1.000
_cell.length_c   1.000
_cell.angle_alpha   90.00
_cell.angle_beta   90.00
_cell.angle_gamma   90.00
#
_symmetry.space_group_name_H-M   'P 1'
#
loop_
_entity.id
_entity.type
_entity.pdbx_description
1 polymer ?
#
loop_
_entity_poly.entity_id
_entity_poly.type
_entity_poly.pdbx_seq_one_letter_code
_entity_poly.pdbx_strand_id
1 'polypeptide(L)'
;RATKNPFYLHVGRDILESINEHTKERCGYCTIHDVHTKELEDRMESFFLSETCKYLYLLFDTENPVNREFSDYLFTTEGHIFPLDIKFRQNAWES
;
A
#
# COMPACT_ATOMS: atom_id res chain seq x y z
N ARG A 1 4.64 8.15 7.87
CA ARG A 1 5.95 8.51 7.28
C ARG A 1 6.48 9.87 7.72
N ALA A 2 5.66 10.94 7.72
CA ALA A 2 6.08 12.29 8.13
C ALA A 2 6.79 12.35 9.51
N THR A 3 6.51 11.41 10.41
CA THR A 3 7.10 11.34 11.76
C THR A 3 8.04 10.17 11.99
N LYS A 4 8.20 9.24 11.03
CA LYS A 4 8.84 7.90 11.24
C LYS A 4 8.40 7.19 12.53
N ASN A 5 7.20 7.50 13.03
CA ASN A 5 6.76 7.02 14.33
C ASN A 5 6.58 5.48 14.27
N PRO A 6 7.22 4.71 15.19
CA PRO A 6 7.09 3.25 15.25
C PRO A 6 5.65 2.77 15.39
N PHE A 7 4.74 3.63 15.85
CA PHE A 7 3.30 3.37 15.89
C PHE A 7 2.74 2.86 14.56
N TYR A 8 3.13 3.45 13.42
CA TYR A 8 2.59 3.02 12.11
C TYR A 8 3.10 1.65 11.68
N LEU A 9 4.31 1.28 12.09
CA LEU A 9 4.84 -0.07 11.83
C LEU A 9 4.13 -1.10 12.71
N HIS A 10 3.79 -0.74 13.95
CA HIS A 10 2.98 -1.58 14.82
C HIS A 10 1.59 -1.83 14.25
N VAL A 11 0.89 -0.76 13.87
CA VAL A 11 -0.43 -0.87 13.22
C VAL A 11 -0.35 -1.69 11.93
N GLY A 12 0.69 -1.47 11.11
CA GLY A 12 0.90 -2.26 9.89
C GLY A 12 1.12 -3.74 10.16
N ARG A 13 1.82 -4.07 11.26
CA ARG A 13 2.03 -5.46 11.69
C ARG A 13 0.73 -6.08 12.15
N ASP A 14 -0.05 -5.37 12.97
CA ASP A 14 -1.35 -5.86 13.46
C ASP A 14 -2.33 -6.09 12.31
N ILE A 15 -2.30 -5.24 11.27
CA ILE A 15 -3.07 -5.45 10.03
C ILE A 15 -2.60 -6.71 9.30
N LEU A 16 -1.29 -6.90 9.13
CA LEU A 16 -0.72 -8.05 8.45
C LEU A 16 -1.04 -9.36 9.19
N GLU A 17 -0.94 -9.36 10.52
CA GLU A 17 -1.32 -10.48 11.38
C GLU A 17 -2.80 -10.81 11.21
N SER A 18 -3.68 -9.80 11.32
CA SER A 18 -5.12 -9.98 11.16
C SER A 18 -5.51 -10.52 9.78
N ILE A 19 -4.91 -10.03 8.70
CA ILE A 19 -5.13 -10.55 7.34
C ILE A 19 -4.72 -12.03 7.28
N ASN A 20 -3.53 -12.38 7.77
CA ASN A 20 -3.06 -13.76 7.71
C ASN A 20 -3.86 -14.71 8.60
N GLU A 21 -4.37 -14.24 9.73
CA GLU A 21 -5.18 -15.06 10.64
C GLU A 21 -6.58 -15.32 10.10
N HIS A 22 -7.19 -14.34 9.46
CA HIS A 22 -8.61 -14.39 9.11
C HIS A 22 -8.88 -14.72 7.65
N THR A 23 -8.00 -14.35 6.72
CA THR A 23 -8.30 -14.46 5.30
C THR A 23 -7.41 -15.44 4.53
N LYS A 24 -6.39 -16.01 5.17
CA LYS A 24 -5.46 -16.92 4.50
C LYS A 24 -6.07 -18.30 4.30
N GLU A 25 -6.05 -18.75 3.06
CA GLU A 25 -6.51 -20.08 2.66
C GLU A 25 -5.43 -20.83 1.87
N ARG A 26 -5.68 -22.11 1.56
CA ARG A 26 -4.70 -22.99 0.91
C ARG A 26 -4.15 -22.44 -0.42
N CYS A 27 -4.97 -21.71 -1.18
CA CYS A 27 -4.63 -21.21 -2.52
C CYS A 27 -4.42 -19.68 -2.59
N GLY A 28 -4.53 -18.94 -1.49
CA GLY A 28 -4.43 -17.48 -1.51
C GLY A 28 -5.09 -16.82 -0.32
N TYR A 29 -5.77 -15.70 -0.59
CA TYR A 29 -6.52 -14.93 0.41
C TYR A 29 -7.99 -14.81 0.00
N CYS A 30 -8.89 -14.86 0.97
CA CYS A 30 -10.33 -14.78 0.78
C CYS A 30 -10.89 -13.44 1.26
N THR A 31 -12.04 -13.05 0.76
CA THR A 31 -12.73 -11.83 1.20
C THR A 31 -13.53 -12.15 2.46
N ILE A 32 -13.47 -11.28 3.47
CA ILE A 32 -14.37 -11.39 4.63
C ILE A 32 -15.73 -10.83 4.22
N HIS A 33 -16.75 -11.66 4.18
CA HIS A 33 -18.12 -11.30 3.86
C HIS A 33 -18.76 -10.48 5.00
N ASP A 34 -18.51 -10.88 6.26
CA ASP A 34 -18.99 -10.18 7.44
C ASP A 34 -17.88 -10.09 8.50
N VAL A 35 -17.53 -8.87 8.90
CA VAL A 35 -16.42 -8.58 9.80
C VAL A 35 -16.69 -8.97 11.26
N HIS A 36 -17.96 -9.11 11.66
CA HIS A 36 -18.36 -9.53 13.00
C HIS A 36 -18.33 -11.05 13.13
N THR A 37 -18.82 -11.76 12.11
CA THR A 37 -18.86 -13.24 12.11
C THR A 37 -17.59 -13.86 11.53
N LYS A 38 -16.78 -13.08 10.79
CA LYS A 38 -15.59 -13.51 10.07
C LYS A 38 -15.88 -14.57 9.00
N GLU A 39 -17.08 -14.57 8.44
CA GLU A 39 -17.44 -15.45 7.34
C GLU A 39 -16.63 -15.10 6.09
N LEU A 40 -16.13 -16.12 5.39
CA LEU A 40 -15.29 -15.98 4.21
C LEU A 40 -16.07 -16.25 2.93
N GLU A 41 -15.89 -15.38 1.96
CA GLU A 41 -16.25 -15.61 0.57
C GLU A 41 -15.02 -16.13 -0.17
N ASP A 42 -15.16 -17.24 -0.92
CA ASP A 42 -14.09 -17.86 -1.73
C ASP A 42 -13.80 -17.02 -2.99
N ARG A 43 -13.39 -15.77 -2.76
CA ARG A 43 -13.04 -14.78 -3.76
C ARG A 43 -11.89 -13.92 -3.25
N MET A 44 -10.85 -13.80 -4.06
CA MET A 44 -9.78 -12.83 -3.86
C MET A 44 -9.95 -11.69 -4.85
N GLU A 45 -10.12 -10.47 -4.35
CA GLU A 45 -10.15 -9.32 -5.22
C GLU A 45 -8.76 -8.98 -5.76
N SER A 46 -8.67 -8.63 -7.04
CA SER A 46 -7.37 -8.31 -7.67
C SER A 46 -6.65 -7.12 -7.03
N PHE A 47 -7.42 -6.14 -6.52
CA PHE A 47 -6.88 -4.97 -5.85
C PHE A 47 -6.12 -5.32 -4.56
N PHE A 48 -6.42 -6.47 -3.92
CA PHE A 48 -5.71 -6.89 -2.71
C PHE A 48 -4.19 -7.01 -2.95
N LEU A 49 -3.81 -7.60 -4.09
CA LEU A 49 -2.39 -7.76 -4.44
C LEU A 49 -1.77 -6.43 -4.91
N SER A 50 -2.47 -5.66 -5.75
CA SER A 50 -1.91 -4.44 -6.33
C SER A 50 -1.87 -3.26 -5.36
N GLU A 51 -2.76 -3.21 -4.37
CA GLU A 51 -2.88 -2.10 -3.43
C GLU A 51 -2.46 -2.55 -2.04
N THR A 52 -3.23 -3.43 -1.40
CA THR A 52 -3.02 -3.78 0.01
C THR A 52 -1.63 -4.37 0.26
N CYS A 53 -1.22 -5.38 -0.52
CA CYS A 53 0.12 -5.97 -0.39
C CYS A 53 1.23 -4.97 -0.74
N LYS A 54 1.03 -4.13 -1.77
CA LYS A 54 2.02 -3.12 -2.18
C LYS A 54 2.26 -2.10 -1.06
N TYR A 55 1.19 -1.57 -0.45
CA TYR A 55 1.31 -0.59 0.62
C TYR A 55 1.90 -1.19 1.91
N LEU A 56 1.51 -2.42 2.27
CA LEU A 56 2.14 -3.12 3.39
C LEU A 56 3.63 -3.36 3.14
N TYR A 57 4.02 -3.77 1.94
CA TYR A 57 5.43 -3.93 1.59
C TYR A 57 6.21 -2.62 1.69
N LEU A 58 5.72 -1.54 1.08
CA LEU A 58 6.35 -0.22 1.14
C LEU A 58 6.37 0.38 2.56
N LEU A 59 5.46 -0.05 3.44
CA LEU A 59 5.45 0.38 4.84
C LEU A 59 6.67 -0.16 5.59
N PHE A 60 7.06 -1.42 5.34
CA PHE A 60 8.18 -2.08 6.02
C PHE A 60 9.53 -1.91 5.31
N ASP A 61 9.55 -1.72 3.99
CA ASP A 61 10.76 -1.45 3.22
C ASP A 61 11.10 0.05 3.21
N THR A 62 11.63 0.57 4.31
CA THR A 62 11.93 2.02 4.42
C THR A 62 13.00 2.50 3.45
N GLU A 63 13.85 1.60 2.94
CA GLU A 63 14.97 1.93 2.08
C GLU A 63 14.66 1.82 0.58
N ASN A 64 13.42 1.44 0.23
CA ASN A 64 12.96 1.39 -1.15
C ASN A 64 13.21 2.73 -1.87
N PRO A 65 13.71 2.74 -3.12
CA PRO A 65 13.92 3.97 -3.89
C PRO A 65 12.68 4.87 -3.96
N VAL A 66 11.48 4.27 -4.11
CA VAL A 66 10.19 4.98 -4.09
C VAL A 66 9.96 5.74 -2.78
N ASN A 67 10.56 5.26 -1.69
CA ASN A 67 10.41 5.83 -0.35
C ASN A 67 11.48 6.88 -0.04
N ARG A 68 12.66 6.74 -0.65
CA ARG A 68 13.78 7.69 -0.52
C ARG A 68 13.63 8.89 -1.46
N GLU A 69 13.06 8.70 -2.65
CA GLU A 69 12.94 9.71 -3.72
C GLU A 69 11.47 10.17 -3.89
N PHE A 70 10.73 10.32 -2.79
CA PHE A 70 9.28 10.63 -2.83
C PHE A 70 8.93 11.90 -3.62
N SER A 71 9.83 12.87 -3.71
CA SER A 71 9.61 14.09 -4.49
C SER A 71 9.57 13.84 -6.00
N ASP A 72 10.14 12.74 -6.48
CA ASP A 72 10.32 12.45 -7.91
C ASP A 72 9.26 11.49 -8.45
N TYR A 73 8.35 11.02 -7.60
CA TYR A 73 7.27 10.10 -7.95
C TYR A 73 5.92 10.58 -7.44
N LEU A 74 4.93 10.65 -8.34
CA LEU A 74 3.53 10.94 -8.02
C LEU A 74 2.74 9.64 -7.90
N PHE A 75 2.00 9.48 -6.81
CA PHE A 75 1.02 8.39 -6.66
C PHE A 75 -0.36 8.88 -7.07
N THR A 76 -1.05 8.12 -7.93
CA THR A 76 -2.49 8.33 -8.15
C THR A 76 -3.30 7.76 -7.00
N THR A 77 -4.59 8.11 -6.96
CA THR A 77 -5.57 7.56 -6.00
C THR A 77 -5.69 6.04 -6.06
N GLU A 78 -5.35 5.42 -7.20
CA GLU A 78 -5.33 3.96 -7.41
C GLU A 78 -3.94 3.33 -7.19
N GLY A 79 -2.96 4.08 -6.68
CA GLY A 79 -1.65 3.52 -6.31
C GLY A 79 -0.73 3.20 -7.49
N HIS A 80 -0.94 3.84 -8.64
CA HIS A 80 0.01 3.83 -9.75
C HIS A 80 1.10 4.88 -9.52
N ILE A 81 2.35 4.52 -9.83
CA ILE A 81 3.54 5.36 -9.65
C ILE A 81 3.89 6.02 -10.99
N PHE A 82 3.94 7.35 -11.01
CA PHE A 82 4.35 8.13 -12.19
C PHE A 82 5.63 8.92 -11.88
N PRO A 83 6.68 8.81 -12.70
CA PRO A 83 7.87 9.63 -12.55
C PRO A 83 7.55 11.09 -12.92
N LEU A 84 7.90 12.03 -12.05
CA LEU A 84 7.79 13.46 -12.31
C LEU A 84 9.04 13.94 -13.05
N ASP A 85 8.93 14.19 -14.35
CA ASP A 85 9.99 14.86 -15.12
C ASP A 85 10.15 16.31 -14.62
N ILE A 86 11.40 16.77 -14.46
CA ILE A 86 11.78 18.14 -14.07
C ILE A 86 11.11 19.20 -14.97
N LYS A 87 10.77 18.84 -16.21
CA LYS A 87 10.03 19.70 -17.15
C LYS A 87 8.65 20.13 -16.63
N PHE A 88 8.03 19.37 -15.73
CA PHE A 88 6.75 19.75 -15.11
C PHE A 88 6.93 20.66 -13.88
N ARG A 89 8.17 20.86 -13.39
CA ARG A 89 8.48 21.78 -12.28
C ARG A 89 8.86 23.19 -12.76
N GLN A 90 9.10 23.40 -14.05
CA GLN A 90 9.36 24.74 -14.60
C GLN A 90 8.03 25.46 -14.83
N ASN A 91 7.86 26.61 -14.16
CA ASN A 91 6.69 27.45 -14.36
C ASN A 91 6.68 27.94 -15.81
N ALA A 92 5.56 27.74 -16.52
CA ALA A 92 5.34 28.19 -17.89
C ALA A 92 5.33 29.73 -18.07
N TRP A 93 5.78 30.50 -17.06
CA TRP A 93 5.76 31.97 -17.02
C TRP A 93 7.17 32.58 -16.92
N GLU A 94 8.24 31.78 -16.93
CA GLU A 94 9.63 32.27 -16.96
C GLU A 94 10.20 32.36 -18.39
N SER A 95 9.36 32.68 -19.39
CA SER A 95 9.76 32.94 -20.77
C SER A 95 9.68 34.41 -21.13
#